data_AF-A0A956RY10-F1
#
_entry.id   AF-A0A956RY10-F1
#
_cell.length_a   1.000
_cell.length_b   1.000
_cell.length_c   1.000
_cell.angle_alpha   90.00
_cell.angle_beta   90.00
_cell.angle_gamma   90.00
#
_symmetry.space_group_name_H-M   'P 1'
#
loop_
_entity.id
_entity.type
_entity.pdbx_description
1 polymer ?
#
loop_
_entity_poly.entity_id
_entity_poly.type
_entity_poly.pdbx_seq_one_letter_code
_entity_poly.pdbx_strand_id
1 'polypeptide(L)'
;MRIFFQQRFLHFALAAALSSPILHLTAHAQTATVPVDHQVYSLLQKAETLQLFSSYELRLLPLSRTTIRTLLWQIIDKKEHLSRADAALARQMLQEFTDPQIGEPLTRDHDRHIYRHTEGDMQFFFDLDFTQNFRFLRQDFDMPEENISESTLGGDLRGMFTKNLGFGAH
;
A
#
# COMPACT_ATOMS: atom_id res chain seq x y z
N MET A 1 36.34 56.54 15.91
CA MET A 1 34.92 56.51 16.36
C MET A 1 34.07 56.52 15.10
N ARG A 2 33.81 55.38 14.43
CA ARG A 2 32.85 54.30 14.74
C ARG A 2 31.40 54.83 14.86
N ILE A 3 30.54 54.20 14.05
CA ILE A 3 29.06 54.19 14.04
C ILE A 3 28.43 55.11 12.97
N PHE A 4 27.40 54.56 12.32
CA PHE A 4 26.46 55.14 11.34
C PHE A 4 26.64 54.72 9.88
N PHE A 5 26.50 53.41 9.60
CA PHE A 5 26.18 52.96 8.24
C PHE A 5 25.44 51.62 8.21
N GLN A 6 24.25 51.51 8.83
CA GLN A 6 23.33 50.37 8.59
C GLN A 6 21.92 50.65 9.13
N GLN A 7 21.09 51.45 8.45
CA GLN A 7 19.63 51.48 8.73
C GLN A 7 18.81 52.06 7.56
N ARG A 8 18.78 51.48 6.34
CA ARG A 8 17.83 51.93 5.29
C ARG A 8 17.31 50.86 4.29
N PHE A 9 17.28 49.57 4.64
CA PHE A 9 16.75 48.54 3.72
C PHE A 9 15.74 47.59 4.37
N LEU A 10 14.72 48.13 5.04
CA LEU A 10 13.77 47.29 5.79
C LEU A 10 12.34 47.86 5.78
N HIS A 11 11.79 48.22 4.62
CA HIS A 11 10.40 48.71 4.56
C HIS A 11 9.58 48.28 3.31
N PHE A 12 9.98 47.24 2.55
CA PHE A 12 9.28 46.92 1.29
C PHE A 12 8.64 45.53 1.15
N ALA A 13 8.40 44.78 2.23
CA ALA A 13 7.86 43.42 2.08
C ALA A 13 6.66 43.08 3.00
N LEU A 14 5.79 44.05 3.31
CA LEU A 14 4.73 43.87 4.31
C LEU A 14 3.27 43.85 3.77
N ALA A 15 3.02 43.48 2.51
CA ALA A 15 1.66 43.63 1.94
C ALA A 15 1.14 42.47 1.07
N ALA A 16 1.54 41.22 1.31
CA ALA A 16 1.07 40.09 0.48
C ALA A 16 0.71 38.81 1.26
N ALA A 17 0.32 38.90 2.53
CA ALA A 17 0.13 37.73 3.40
C ALA A 17 -1.26 37.60 4.05
N LEU A 18 -2.34 37.96 3.35
CA LEU A 18 -3.71 37.86 3.89
C LEU A 18 -4.71 37.16 2.96
N SER A 19 -4.29 36.09 2.27
CA SER A 19 -5.24 35.20 1.61
C SER A 19 -4.67 33.80 1.37
N SER A 20 -4.34 33.06 2.43
CA SER A 20 -4.21 31.61 2.32
C SER A 20 -5.45 30.97 2.94
N PRO A 21 -6.37 30.39 2.14
CA PRO A 21 -7.49 29.64 2.67
C PRO A 21 -6.94 28.37 3.33
N ILE A 22 -7.41 28.10 4.54
CA ILE A 22 -7.16 26.88 5.28
C ILE A 22 -7.79 25.73 4.49
N LEU A 23 -6.97 25.02 3.70
CA LEU A 23 -7.35 23.76 3.08
C LEU A 23 -7.23 22.66 4.14
N HIS A 24 -8.37 22.33 4.73
CA HIS A 24 -8.53 21.15 5.58
C HIS A 24 -8.27 19.88 4.73
N LEU A 25 -7.06 19.32 4.80
CA LEU A 25 -6.80 17.97 4.30
C LEU A 25 -7.34 16.96 5.32
N THR A 26 -8.61 16.60 5.16
CA THR A 26 -9.09 15.33 5.70
C THR A 26 -8.76 14.24 4.69
N ALA A 27 -7.59 13.61 4.84
CA ALA A 27 -7.25 12.39 4.12
C ALA A 27 -8.11 11.23 4.66
N HIS A 28 -9.37 11.18 4.28
CA HIS A 28 -10.18 9.98 4.43
C HIS A 28 -9.65 8.99 3.39
N ALA A 29 -9.01 7.92 3.83
CA ALA A 29 -8.80 6.73 3.01
C ALA A 29 -10.18 6.29 2.51
N GLN A 30 -10.51 6.66 1.27
CA GLN A 30 -11.81 6.39 0.70
C GLN A 30 -11.92 4.87 0.61
N THR A 31 -12.73 4.28 1.49
CA THR A 31 -13.02 2.85 1.44
C THR A 31 -13.81 2.62 0.17
N ALA A 32 -13.12 2.29 -0.92
CA ALA A 32 -13.74 2.13 -2.22
C ALA A 32 -14.83 1.06 -2.13
N THR A 33 -16.08 1.47 -2.28
CA THR A 33 -17.23 0.57 -2.37
C THR A 33 -17.21 -0.13 -3.73
N VAL A 34 -17.57 -1.41 -3.75
CA VAL A 34 -17.55 -2.20 -4.99
C VAL A 34 -18.89 -2.04 -5.74
N PRO A 35 -18.87 -1.69 -7.04
CA PRO A 35 -20.09 -1.52 -7.85
C PRO A 35 -21.00 -2.73 -7.80
N VAL A 36 -22.31 -2.53 -7.63
CA VAL A 36 -23.31 -3.60 -7.38
C VAL A 36 -23.39 -4.63 -8.53
N ASP A 37 -23.01 -4.24 -9.73
CA ASP A 37 -22.93 -5.07 -10.93
C ASP A 37 -21.66 -5.95 -11.00
N HIS A 38 -20.76 -5.82 -10.04
CA HIS A 38 -19.53 -6.62 -9.98
C HIS A 38 -19.84 -8.11 -9.79
N GLN A 39 -19.17 -8.96 -10.58
CA GLN A 39 -19.39 -10.42 -10.58
C GLN A 39 -19.20 -11.10 -9.21
N VAL A 40 -18.48 -10.47 -8.29
CA VAL A 40 -18.25 -10.98 -6.93
C VAL A 40 -19.55 -11.19 -6.17
N TYR A 41 -20.58 -10.37 -6.39
CA TYR A 41 -21.85 -10.49 -5.67
C TYR A 41 -22.58 -11.79 -6.01
N SER A 42 -22.56 -12.21 -7.27
CA SER A 42 -23.14 -13.50 -7.69
C SER A 42 -22.44 -14.69 -7.00
N LEU A 43 -21.12 -14.62 -6.86
CA LEU A 43 -20.34 -15.61 -6.12
C LEU A 43 -20.69 -15.61 -4.63
N LEU A 44 -20.77 -14.44 -4.00
CA LEU A 44 -21.11 -14.30 -2.58
C LEU A 44 -22.53 -14.81 -2.28
N GLN A 45 -23.52 -14.49 -3.12
CA GLN A 45 -24.90 -14.99 -2.98
C GLN A 45 -24.97 -16.51 -3.11
N LYS A 46 -24.25 -17.08 -4.08
CA LYS A 46 -24.16 -18.54 -4.24
C LYS A 46 -23.53 -19.19 -3.02
N ALA A 47 -22.45 -18.62 -2.49
CA ALA A 47 -21.76 -19.13 -1.31
C ALA A 47 -22.61 -19.00 -0.01
N GLU A 48 -23.40 -17.94 0.14
CA GLU A 48 -24.38 -17.81 1.22
C GLU A 48 -25.48 -18.89 1.11
N THR A 49 -25.97 -19.14 -0.10
CA THR A 49 -26.97 -20.21 -0.35
C THR A 49 -26.42 -21.60 -0.02
N LEU A 50 -25.13 -21.81 -0.25
CA LEU A 50 -24.41 -23.02 0.14
C LEU A 50 -24.04 -23.08 1.63
N GLN A 51 -24.47 -22.10 2.43
CA GLN A 51 -24.20 -21.98 3.87
C GLN A 51 -22.70 -21.94 4.22
N LEU A 52 -21.85 -21.46 3.30
CA LEU A 52 -20.42 -21.31 3.54
C LEU A 52 -20.16 -20.19 4.55
N PHE A 53 -21.01 -19.17 4.56
CA PHE A 53 -21.07 -18.14 5.58
C PHE A 53 -22.50 -17.62 5.70
N SER A 54 -22.75 -16.81 6.73
CA SER A 54 -23.99 -16.06 6.90
C SER A 54 -23.61 -14.64 7.26
N SER A 55 -24.03 -13.66 6.46
CA SER A 55 -23.69 -12.25 6.71
C SER A 55 -24.85 -11.35 6.38
N TYR A 56 -25.26 -10.54 7.37
CA TYR A 56 -26.27 -9.50 7.16
C TYR A 56 -25.80 -8.43 6.14
N GLU A 57 -24.48 -8.30 5.97
CA GLU A 57 -23.84 -7.32 5.08
C GLU A 57 -24.32 -7.45 3.62
N LEU A 58 -24.66 -8.66 3.15
CA LEU A 58 -25.13 -8.84 1.76
C LEU A 58 -26.47 -8.15 1.46
N ARG A 59 -27.19 -7.71 2.51
CA ARG A 59 -28.41 -6.92 2.39
C ARG A 59 -28.13 -5.41 2.30
N LEU A 60 -26.90 -5.00 2.60
CA LEU A 60 -26.44 -3.61 2.65
C LEU A 60 -25.44 -3.36 1.51
N LEU A 61 -25.94 -3.34 0.28
CA LEU A 61 -25.12 -3.05 -0.90
C LEU A 61 -24.98 -1.52 -1.11
N PRO A 62 -23.85 -1.04 -1.65
CA PRO A 62 -22.64 -1.77 -2.03
C PRO A 62 -21.73 -2.13 -0.85
N LEU A 63 -21.04 -3.26 -0.95
CA LEU A 63 -20.05 -3.68 0.04
C LEU A 63 -18.71 -2.96 -0.15
N SER A 64 -18.00 -2.78 0.95
CA SER A 64 -16.60 -2.34 0.91
C SER A 64 -15.68 -3.46 0.40
N ARG A 65 -14.55 -3.09 -0.22
CA ARG A 65 -13.52 -4.06 -0.64
C ARG A 65 -13.00 -4.91 0.52
N THR A 66 -12.87 -4.34 1.71
CA THR A 66 -12.40 -5.07 2.91
C THR A 66 -13.43 -6.10 3.36
N THR A 67 -14.73 -5.75 3.36
CA THR A 67 -15.80 -6.71 3.65
C THR A 67 -15.80 -7.85 2.65
N ILE A 68 -15.72 -7.56 1.35
CA ILE A 68 -15.66 -8.58 0.29
C ILE A 68 -14.45 -9.50 0.48
N ARG A 69 -13.27 -8.96 0.75
CA ARG A 69 -12.06 -9.74 1.02
C ARG A 69 -12.25 -10.71 2.19
N THR A 70 -12.84 -10.24 3.29
CA THR A 70 -13.13 -11.09 4.46
C THR A 70 -14.09 -12.22 4.12
N LEU A 71 -15.16 -11.94 3.38
CA LEU A 71 -16.12 -12.96 2.95
C LEU A 71 -15.48 -13.98 1.99
N LEU A 72 -14.66 -13.53 1.04
CA LEU A 72 -13.93 -14.41 0.12
C LEU A 72 -12.95 -15.33 0.86
N TRP A 73 -12.28 -14.83 1.90
CA TRP A 73 -11.45 -15.66 2.77
C TRP A 73 -12.25 -16.77 3.46
N GLN A 74 -13.42 -16.45 4.02
CA GLN A 74 -14.32 -17.45 4.64
C GLN A 74 -14.78 -18.52 3.65
N ILE A 75 -15.03 -18.14 2.39
CA ILE A 75 -15.40 -19.07 1.32
C ILE A 75 -14.24 -20.01 0.98
N ILE A 76 -13.02 -19.48 0.87
CA ILE A 76 -11.81 -20.26 0.53
C ILE A 76 -11.43 -21.23 1.66
N ASP A 77 -11.66 -20.85 2.91
CA ASP A 77 -11.41 -21.72 4.06
C ASP A 77 -12.25 -23.02 3.99
N LYS A 78 -13.47 -22.94 3.43
CA LYS A 78 -14.41 -24.05 3.23
C LYS A 78 -14.42 -24.60 1.81
N LYS A 79 -13.26 -24.61 1.13
CA LYS A 79 -13.11 -24.98 -0.29
C LYS A 79 -13.63 -26.38 -0.64
N GLU A 80 -13.71 -27.29 0.32
CA GLU A 80 -14.21 -28.66 0.15
C GLU A 80 -15.69 -28.73 -0.24
N HIS A 81 -16.45 -27.67 0.06
CA HIS A 81 -17.86 -27.54 -0.32
C HIS A 81 -18.07 -26.82 -1.66
N LEU A 82 -16.99 -26.37 -2.31
CA LEU A 82 -17.04 -25.68 -3.58
C LEU A 82 -16.72 -26.63 -4.74
N SER A 83 -17.32 -26.36 -5.89
CA SER A 83 -16.82 -26.96 -7.13
C SER A 83 -15.40 -26.45 -7.42
N ARG A 84 -14.61 -27.21 -8.16
CA ARG A 84 -13.25 -26.80 -8.57
C ARG A 84 -13.25 -25.46 -9.31
N ALA A 85 -14.28 -25.21 -10.12
CA ALA A 85 -14.44 -23.96 -10.86
C ALA A 85 -14.76 -22.79 -9.93
N ASP A 86 -15.69 -22.97 -8.98
CA ASP A 86 -16.04 -21.92 -8.00
C ASP A 86 -14.86 -21.58 -7.08
N ALA A 87 -14.10 -22.59 -6.65
CA ALA A 87 -12.89 -22.38 -5.85
C ALA A 87 -11.81 -21.60 -6.61
N ALA A 88 -11.66 -21.85 -7.92
CA ALA A 88 -10.73 -21.08 -8.76
C ALA A 88 -11.20 -19.63 -8.92
N LEU A 89 -12.49 -19.42 -9.19
CA LEU A 89 -13.08 -18.09 -9.29
C LEU A 89 -12.95 -17.31 -7.97
N ALA A 90 -13.23 -17.94 -6.83
CA ALA A 90 -13.09 -17.31 -5.51
C ALA A 90 -11.66 -16.85 -5.23
N ARG A 91 -10.65 -17.63 -5.62
CA ARG A 91 -9.24 -17.23 -5.50
C ARG A 91 -8.89 -16.06 -6.41
N GLN A 92 -9.35 -16.09 -7.65
CA GLN A 92 -9.14 -14.98 -8.59
C GLN A 92 -9.76 -13.69 -8.03
N MET A 93 -10.99 -13.74 -7.53
CA MET A 93 -11.63 -12.59 -6.88
C MET A 93 -10.86 -12.16 -5.64
N LEU A 94 -10.39 -13.10 -4.81
CA LEU A 94 -9.61 -12.74 -3.63
C LEU A 94 -8.35 -11.97 -4.01
N GLN A 95 -7.63 -12.39 -5.05
CA GLN A 95 -6.44 -11.67 -5.55
C GLN A 95 -6.79 -10.25 -5.96
N GLU A 96 -7.85 -10.06 -6.73
CA GLU A 96 -8.34 -8.74 -7.15
C GLU A 96 -8.66 -7.80 -5.97
N PHE A 97 -9.16 -8.35 -4.86
CA PHE A 97 -9.47 -7.58 -3.64
C PHE A 97 -8.34 -7.57 -2.60
N THR A 98 -7.22 -8.24 -2.87
CA THR A 98 -6.05 -8.29 -1.97
C THR A 98 -4.98 -7.28 -2.38
N ASP A 99 -4.91 -6.88 -3.66
CA ASP A 99 -3.97 -5.86 -4.11
C ASP A 99 -4.11 -4.58 -3.27
N PRO A 100 -2.99 -4.09 -2.69
CA PRO A 100 -3.04 -2.89 -1.85
C PRO A 100 -3.46 -1.70 -2.69
N GLN A 101 -4.27 -0.84 -2.09
CA GLN A 101 -4.62 0.43 -2.72
C GLN A 101 -3.32 1.22 -2.98
N ILE A 102 -3.27 1.95 -4.10
CA ILE A 102 -2.15 2.84 -4.42
C ILE A 102 -1.94 3.79 -3.23
N GLY A 103 -0.84 3.60 -2.49
CA GLY A 103 -0.50 4.39 -1.29
C GLY A 103 -0.58 3.65 0.05
N GLU A 104 -1.13 2.43 0.11
CA GLU A 104 -0.99 1.58 1.30
C GLU A 104 0.36 0.83 1.27
N PRO A 105 1.08 0.74 2.41
CA PRO A 105 2.31 -0.03 2.47
C PRO A 105 1.99 -1.49 2.15
N LEU A 106 2.62 -2.01 1.10
CA LEU A 106 2.56 -3.42 0.75
C LEU A 106 2.92 -4.24 2.00
N THR A 107 2.01 -5.10 2.44
CA THR A 107 2.27 -6.03 3.53
C THR A 107 3.50 -6.87 3.19
N ARG A 108 4.46 -6.91 4.11
CA ARG A 108 5.79 -7.53 4.02
C ARG A 108 5.81 -9.03 3.68
N ASP A 109 4.64 -9.64 3.52
CA ASP A 109 4.40 -11.08 3.37
C ASP A 109 4.18 -11.50 1.91
N HIS A 110 4.49 -10.62 0.96
CA HIS A 110 4.58 -10.96 -0.46
C HIS A 110 6.04 -10.83 -0.85
N ASP A 111 6.71 -11.97 -0.98
CA ASP A 111 8.10 -12.08 -1.43
C ASP A 111 8.24 -11.40 -2.78
N ARG A 112 8.71 -10.15 -2.74
CA ARG A 112 8.72 -9.25 -3.89
C ARG A 112 10.06 -9.32 -4.57
N HIS A 113 10.23 -10.35 -5.40
CA HIS A 113 11.44 -10.51 -6.20
C HIS A 113 11.38 -9.70 -7.48
N ILE A 114 12.32 -8.78 -7.64
CA ILE A 114 12.46 -8.00 -8.88
C ILE A 114 12.97 -8.90 -9.99
N TYR A 115 13.85 -9.83 -9.65
CA TYR A 115 14.36 -10.81 -10.59
C TYR A 115 14.49 -12.17 -9.92
N ARG A 116 14.10 -13.20 -10.66
CA ARG A 116 14.24 -14.60 -10.27
C ARG A 116 14.95 -15.36 -11.37
N HIS A 117 15.98 -16.10 -11.00
CA HIS A 117 16.66 -17.03 -11.89
C HIS A 117 16.60 -18.44 -11.32
N THR A 118 16.51 -19.45 -12.19
CA THR A 118 16.46 -20.85 -11.77
C THR A 118 17.35 -21.66 -12.68
N GLU A 119 18.31 -22.37 -12.08
CA GLU A 119 19.24 -23.25 -12.78
C GLU A 119 19.32 -24.58 -12.01
N GLY A 120 18.73 -25.64 -12.58
CA GLY A 120 18.61 -26.94 -11.90
C GLY A 120 17.81 -26.85 -10.59
N ASP A 121 18.39 -27.33 -9.50
CA ASP A 121 17.81 -27.29 -8.14
C ASP A 121 18.12 -25.98 -7.39
N MET A 122 18.76 -25.02 -8.06
CA MET A 122 19.11 -23.72 -7.49
C MET A 122 18.14 -22.64 -7.96
N GLN A 123 17.72 -21.79 -7.01
CA GLN A 123 16.93 -20.61 -7.29
C GLN A 123 17.62 -19.39 -6.70
N PHE A 124 17.71 -18.32 -7.49
CA PHE A 124 18.25 -17.03 -7.07
C PHE A 124 17.14 -16.00 -7.15
N PHE A 125 17.09 -15.15 -6.14
CA PHE A 125 16.15 -14.06 -5.99
C PHE A 125 16.92 -12.78 -5.72
N PHE A 126 16.54 -11.73 -6.42
CA PHE A 126 17.13 -10.41 -6.27
C PHE A 126 16.03 -9.40 -5.99
N ASP A 127 16.16 -8.73 -4.86
CA ASP A 127 15.25 -7.70 -4.38
C ASP A 127 16.03 -6.38 -4.33
N LEU A 128 15.42 -5.30 -4.79
CA LEU A 128 16.00 -3.95 -4.75
C LEU A 128 15.04 -3.06 -3.97
N ASP A 129 15.55 -2.46 -2.91
CA ASP A 129 14.79 -1.55 -2.07
C ASP A 129 15.29 -0.13 -2.30
N PHE A 130 14.40 0.75 -2.76
CA PHE A 130 14.70 2.16 -2.92
C PHE A 130 13.76 2.98 -2.04
N THR A 131 14.33 3.70 -1.08
CA THR A 131 13.60 4.60 -0.19
C THR A 131 14.13 6.02 -0.37
N GLN A 132 13.23 6.97 -0.62
CA GLN A 132 13.58 8.37 -0.71
C GLN A 132 12.73 9.17 0.28
N ASN A 133 13.40 9.77 1.27
CA ASN A 133 12.81 10.58 2.32
C ASN A 133 13.13 12.04 2.06
N PHE A 134 12.08 12.87 1.99
CA PHE A 134 12.22 14.32 1.90
C PHE A 134 11.73 14.96 3.19
N ARG A 135 12.58 15.76 3.83
CA ARG A 135 12.20 16.49 5.05
C ARG A 135 12.13 17.97 4.71
N PHE A 136 10.92 18.49 4.62
CA PHE A 136 10.69 19.92 4.40
C PHE A 136 10.40 20.60 5.73
N LEU A 137 11.45 21.13 6.38
CA LEU A 137 11.29 21.97 7.56
C LEU A 137 10.87 23.38 7.10
N ARG A 138 9.75 23.88 7.62
CA ARG A 138 9.23 25.20 7.29
C ARG A 138 9.08 26.05 8.56
N GLN A 139 10.22 26.47 9.13
CA GLN A 139 10.30 27.66 9.99
C GLN A 139 11.74 28.10 10.26
N ASP A 140 11.93 29.41 10.12
CA ASP A 140 12.94 30.35 10.63
C ASP A 140 14.46 30.05 10.55
N PHE A 141 15.10 30.85 9.68
CA PHE A 141 16.45 31.45 9.77
C PHE A 141 17.35 31.07 10.96
N ASP A 142 17.84 29.84 10.97
CA ASP A 142 19.25 29.49 11.19
C ASP A 142 19.37 28.03 10.73
N MET A 143 19.82 27.78 9.49
CA MET A 143 19.98 26.41 9.02
C MET A 143 21.38 25.90 9.39
N PRO A 144 21.54 24.98 10.37
CA PRO A 144 22.65 24.05 10.29
C PRO A 144 22.51 23.22 9.01
N GLU A 145 23.61 22.72 8.46
CA GLU A 145 23.64 21.86 7.26
C GLU A 145 22.91 20.53 7.53
N GLU A 146 21.59 20.53 7.59
CA GLU A 146 20.78 19.34 7.87
C GLU A 146 20.24 18.77 6.55
N ASN A 147 20.41 17.45 6.36
CA ASN A 147 20.11 16.75 5.11
C ASN A 147 18.62 16.88 4.73
N ILE A 148 18.34 17.73 3.74
CA ILE A 148 16.99 18.02 3.21
C ILE A 148 16.41 16.82 2.43
N SER A 149 17.28 15.92 1.97
CA SER A 149 16.92 14.69 1.27
C SER A 149 17.80 13.55 1.75
N GLU A 150 17.19 12.42 2.05
CA GLU A 150 17.87 11.19 2.42
C GLU A 150 17.38 10.08 1.49
N SER A 151 18.31 9.54 0.69
CA SER A 151 18.03 8.43 -0.21
C SER A 151 18.77 7.20 0.28
N THR A 152 18.04 6.12 0.51
CA THR A 152 18.58 4.82 0.89
C THR A 152 18.32 3.85 -0.26
N LEU A 153 19.38 3.25 -0.79
CA LEU A 153 19.32 2.14 -1.74
C LEU A 153 19.84 0.90 -1.02
N GLY A 154 19.00 -0.11 -0.91
CA GLY A 154 19.33 -1.44 -0.40
C GLY A 154 19.06 -2.49 -1.47
N GLY A 155 19.60 -3.69 -1.25
CA GLY A 155 19.26 -4.85 -2.04
C GLY A 155 19.42 -6.10 -1.22
N ASP A 156 18.61 -7.10 -1.49
CA ASP A 156 18.70 -8.42 -0.87
C ASP A 156 18.96 -9.45 -1.96
N LEU A 157 19.98 -10.27 -1.76
CA LEU A 157 20.25 -11.42 -2.62
C LEU A 157 19.94 -12.67 -1.82
N ARG A 158 18.91 -13.41 -2.25
CA ARG A 158 18.53 -14.68 -1.64
C ARG A 158 18.74 -15.81 -2.61
N GLY A 159 19.13 -16.96 -2.08
CA GLY A 159 19.26 -18.18 -2.84
C GLY A 159 18.62 -19.35 -2.11
N MET A 160 18.12 -20.31 -2.87
CA MET A 160 17.64 -21.58 -2.36
C MET A 160 18.31 -22.72 -3.12
N PHE A 161 18.82 -23.69 -2.37
CA PHE A 161 19.30 -24.98 -2.87
C PHE A 161 18.32 -26.05 -2.40
N THR A 162 17.49 -26.58 -3.31
CA THR A 162 16.36 -27.47 -2.96
C THR A 162 15.33 -26.77 -2.04
N LYS A 163 14.26 -27.47 -1.63
CA LYS A 163 13.16 -26.91 -0.81
C LYS A 163 13.54 -26.51 0.62
N ASN A 164 14.72 -26.90 1.11
CA ASN A 164 15.02 -26.89 2.55
C ASN A 164 16.25 -26.07 2.95
N LEU A 165 17.07 -25.59 2.02
CA LEU A 165 18.29 -24.85 2.32
C LEU A 165 18.25 -23.49 1.62
N GLY A 166 18.08 -22.43 2.40
CA GLY A 166 18.13 -21.05 1.93
C GLY A 166 19.37 -20.31 2.44
N PHE A 167 19.86 -19.34 1.67
CA PHE A 167 20.87 -18.38 2.08
C PHE A 167 20.46 -16.96 1.63
N GLY A 168 20.93 -15.94 2.34
CA GLY A 168 20.59 -14.55 2.05
C GLY A 168 21.71 -13.60 2.48
N ALA A 169 21.83 -12.47 1.80
CA ALA A 169 22.74 -11.39 2.13
C ALA A 169 22.04 -10.03 1.89
N HIS A 170 22.20 -9.12 2.86
CA HIS A 170 21.64 -7.76 2.87
C HIS A 170 22.73 -6.71 2.73
#